data_AF-A0A661V0M1-F1
#
_entry.id   AF-A0A661V0M1-F1
#
_cell.length_a   1.000
_cell.length_b   1.000
_cell.length_c   1.000
_cell.angle_alpha   90.00
_cell.angle_beta   90.00
_cell.angle_gamma   90.00
#
_symmetry.space_group_name_H-M   'P 1'
#
loop_
_entity.id
_entity.type
_entity.pdbx_description
1 polymer ?
#
loop_
_entity_poly.entity_id
_entity_poly.type
_entity_poly.pdbx_seq_one_letter_code
_entity_poly.pdbx_strand_id
1 'polypeptide(L)'
;MGQLPRETSINSLRRVLELECKKGYSDKAVIGGLDRFLRKQEGKIVQDVNDRELLTSFNNLGLAKSNYSSWDVKKRKQWIATILQWIDEVEQTKGRKKSSTLASDRLTVVAKTRQMKRVSYGLDSSITSVRGITTNTATRFAKLGVRTIYDLLYFLPHRYIDYSQRKPVAELEEGKEQTIIATIWQSKVVTLGNRQGTEAIVGDETGNIRIVWFNQPYLAKNFRTNARIA
;
A
#
# COMPACT_ATOMS: atom_id res chain seq x y z
N MET A 1 13.07 10.20 -13.21
CA MET A 1 11.89 10.71 -13.93
C MET A 1 10.64 10.17 -13.27
N GLY A 2 10.10 10.89 -12.28
CA GLY A 2 8.92 10.44 -11.51
C GLY A 2 7.65 10.57 -12.33
N GLN A 3 7.01 9.43 -12.64
CA GLN A 3 5.67 9.44 -13.22
C GLN A 3 4.67 9.92 -12.16
N LEU A 4 4.12 11.12 -12.37
CA LEU A 4 2.97 11.60 -11.61
C LEU A 4 1.77 10.66 -11.87
N PRO A 5 1.01 10.25 -10.84
CA PRO A 5 -0.18 9.43 -11.02
C PRO A 5 -1.19 10.20 -11.87
N ARG A 6 -1.88 9.51 -12.80
CA ARG A 6 -2.94 10.10 -13.63
C ARG A 6 -4.00 10.72 -12.72
N GLU A 7 -4.02 12.05 -12.64
CA GLU A 7 -5.03 12.78 -11.87
C GLU A 7 -6.40 12.57 -12.56
N THR A 8 -7.36 12.00 -11.83
CA THR A 8 -8.76 11.94 -12.29
C THR A 8 -9.36 13.35 -12.25
N SER A 9 -10.37 13.62 -13.08
CA SER A 9 -11.02 14.93 -13.15
C SER A 9 -11.53 15.40 -11.77
N ILE A 10 -12.02 14.47 -10.94
CA ILE A 10 -12.48 14.70 -9.56
C ILE A 10 -11.32 15.14 -8.64
N ASN A 11 -10.16 14.47 -8.73
CA ASN A 11 -8.98 14.82 -7.92
C ASN A 11 -8.42 16.20 -8.29
N SER A 12 -8.46 16.54 -9.59
CA SER A 12 -8.05 17.86 -10.06
C SER A 12 -8.97 18.96 -9.54
N LEU A 13 -10.28 18.68 -9.42
CA LEU A 13 -11.27 19.60 -8.87
C LEU A 13 -11.05 19.80 -7.35
N ARG A 14 -10.86 18.72 -6.60
CA ARG A 14 -10.55 18.76 -5.15
C ARG A 14 -9.34 19.64 -4.85
N ARG A 15 -8.24 19.39 -5.57
CA ARG A 15 -6.97 20.12 -5.39
C ARG A 15 -7.12 21.63 -5.63
N VAL A 16 -7.89 22.01 -6.65
CA VAL A 16 -8.12 23.42 -6.98
C VAL A 16 -8.97 24.12 -5.92
N LEU A 17 -10.01 23.46 -5.39
CA LEU A 17 -10.84 24.01 -4.32
C LEU A 17 -10.07 24.14 -3.00
N GLU A 18 -9.18 23.19 -2.69
CA GLU A 18 -8.29 23.27 -1.51
C GLU A 18 -7.28 24.43 -1.63
N LEU A 19 -6.73 24.66 -2.84
CA LEU A 19 -5.85 25.81 -3.09
C LEU A 19 -6.59 27.14 -2.93
N GLU A 20 -7.86 27.18 -3.32
CA GLU A 20 -8.71 28.36 -3.16
C GLU A 20 -9.05 28.64 -1.69
N CYS A 21 -9.30 27.59 -0.90
CA CYS A 21 -9.46 27.69 0.55
C CYS A 21 -8.20 28.28 1.21
N LYS A 22 -7.01 27.81 0.80
CA LYS A 22 -5.72 28.34 1.29
C LYS A 22 -5.45 29.79 0.88
N LYS A 23 -5.94 30.22 -0.28
CA LYS A 23 -5.81 31.59 -0.79
C LYS A 23 -6.91 32.54 -0.29
N GLY A 24 -7.81 32.07 0.57
CA GLY A 24 -8.84 32.91 1.17
C GLY A 24 -9.99 33.28 0.22
N TYR A 25 -10.36 32.40 -0.71
CA TYR A 25 -11.58 32.53 -1.54
C TYR A 25 -11.56 33.70 -2.54
N SER A 26 -10.39 34.00 -3.10
CA SER A 26 -10.11 35.19 -3.91
C SER A 26 -10.23 35.03 -5.43
N ASP A 27 -10.72 33.89 -5.93
CA ASP A 27 -10.86 33.52 -7.36
C ASP A 27 -9.56 33.61 -8.17
N LYS A 28 -8.42 33.32 -7.51
CA LYS A 28 -7.06 33.40 -8.10
C LYS A 28 -6.31 32.07 -8.06
N ALA A 29 -7.00 30.96 -7.77
CA ALA A 29 -6.38 29.64 -7.72
C ALA A 29 -5.94 29.13 -9.11
N VAL A 30 -6.63 29.50 -10.20
CA VAL A 30 -6.36 28.99 -11.56
C VAL A 30 -6.27 30.14 -12.57
N ILE A 31 -5.40 29.99 -13.57
CA ILE A 31 -5.25 30.92 -14.69
C ILE A 31 -6.56 30.94 -15.49
N GLY A 32 -7.28 32.06 -15.45
CA GLY A 32 -8.57 32.25 -16.13
C GLY A 32 -9.82 32.12 -15.26
N GLY A 33 -9.66 32.09 -13.92
CA GLY A 33 -10.77 32.10 -12.95
C GLY A 33 -11.39 30.71 -12.71
N LEU A 34 -12.04 30.53 -11.56
CA LEU A 34 -12.68 29.28 -11.18
C LEU A 34 -13.89 28.96 -12.05
N ASP A 35 -14.67 29.97 -12.45
CA ASP A 35 -15.86 29.80 -13.30
C ASP A 35 -15.54 29.06 -14.62
N ARG A 36 -14.41 29.39 -15.26
CA ARG A 36 -13.97 28.76 -16.50
C ARG A 36 -13.48 27.32 -16.26
N PHE A 37 -12.80 27.10 -15.15
CA PHE A 37 -12.31 25.79 -14.76
C PHE A 37 -13.48 24.83 -14.47
N LEU A 38 -14.50 25.29 -13.74
CA LEU A 38 -15.67 24.50 -13.36
C LEU A 38 -16.48 24.04 -14.56
N ARG A 39 -16.72 24.91 -15.56
CA ARG A 39 -17.38 24.52 -16.82
C ARG A 39 -16.63 23.43 -17.59
N LYS A 40 -15.29 23.50 -17.59
CA LYS A 40 -14.45 22.49 -18.25
C LYS A 40 -14.44 21.17 -17.47
N GLN A 41 -14.53 21.23 -16.14
CA GLN A 41 -14.55 20.04 -15.28
C GLN A 41 -15.92 19.35 -15.29
N GLU A 42 -17.04 20.08 -15.34
CA GLU A 42 -18.38 19.51 -15.49
C GLU A 42 -18.45 18.55 -16.69
N GLY A 43 -18.02 19.00 -17.87
CA GLY A 43 -18.03 18.15 -19.08
C GLY A 43 -17.17 16.88 -18.95
N LYS A 44 -16.07 16.93 -18.19
CA LYS A 44 -15.20 15.77 -17.95
C LYS A 44 -15.74 14.84 -16.87
N ILE A 45 -16.34 15.38 -15.81
CA ILE A 45 -16.92 14.62 -14.70
C ILE A 45 -18.14 13.83 -15.18
N VAL A 46 -18.95 14.41 -16.08
CA VAL A 46 -20.06 13.70 -16.73
C VAL A 46 -19.58 12.49 -17.54
N GLN A 47 -18.38 12.56 -18.12
CA GLN A 47 -17.79 11.45 -18.88
C GLN A 47 -17.12 10.39 -17.98
N ASP A 48 -16.51 10.81 -16.86
CA ASP A 48 -15.78 9.93 -15.93
C ASP A 48 -16.69 9.23 -14.90
N VAL A 49 -17.94 9.66 -14.72
CA VAL A 49 -18.88 9.15 -13.70
C VAL A 49 -20.09 8.48 -14.36
N ASN A 50 -20.22 7.17 -14.20
CA ASN A 50 -21.31 6.36 -14.77
C ASN A 50 -22.63 6.37 -13.95
N ASP A 51 -22.65 7.02 -12.78
CA ASP A 51 -23.78 6.96 -11.86
C ASP A 51 -24.77 8.12 -12.07
N ARG A 52 -25.95 7.80 -12.62
CA ARG A 52 -27.00 8.79 -12.95
C ARG A 52 -27.46 9.63 -11.75
N GLU A 53 -27.57 9.04 -10.56
CA GLU A 53 -27.97 9.75 -9.34
C GLU A 53 -26.94 10.82 -8.92
N LEU A 54 -25.64 10.52 -9.07
CA LEU A 54 -24.57 11.45 -8.76
C LEU A 54 -24.51 12.60 -9.76
N LEU A 55 -24.85 12.34 -11.02
CA LEU A 55 -24.98 13.39 -12.05
C LEU A 55 -26.17 14.31 -11.75
N THR A 56 -27.29 13.79 -11.23
CA THR A 56 -28.43 14.62 -10.81
C THR A 56 -28.05 15.51 -9.63
N SER A 57 -27.36 14.97 -8.61
CA SER A 57 -26.88 15.74 -7.46
C SER A 57 -25.85 16.79 -7.87
N PHE A 58 -24.93 16.46 -8.79
CA PHE A 58 -23.95 17.39 -9.34
C PHE A 58 -24.60 18.53 -10.12
N ASN A 59 -25.60 18.23 -10.96
CA ASN A 59 -26.34 19.23 -11.71
C ASN A 59 -27.21 20.12 -10.80
N ASN A 60 -27.77 19.56 -9.72
CA ASN A 60 -28.53 20.31 -8.71
C ASN A 60 -27.64 21.25 -7.88
N LEU A 61 -26.35 20.94 -7.70
CA LEU A 61 -25.38 21.85 -7.06
C LEU A 61 -25.06 23.08 -7.93
N GLY A 62 -25.47 23.09 -9.20
CA GLY A 62 -25.50 24.29 -10.03
C GLY A 62 -24.14 24.86 -10.39
N LEU A 63 -23.10 24.02 -10.51
CA LEU A 63 -21.71 24.43 -10.79
C LEU A 63 -21.54 25.23 -12.10
N ALA A 64 -22.40 25.00 -13.10
CA ALA A 64 -22.32 25.68 -14.39
C ALA A 64 -22.92 27.10 -14.40
N LYS A 65 -23.81 27.39 -13.43
CA LYS A 65 -24.62 28.62 -13.38
C LYS A 65 -24.23 29.56 -12.24
N SER A 66 -23.31 29.15 -11.35
CA SER A 66 -22.81 30.01 -10.28
C SER A 66 -21.80 31.02 -10.84
N ASN A 67 -22.14 32.32 -10.84
CA ASN A 67 -21.13 33.37 -10.93
C ASN A 67 -20.37 33.41 -9.60
N TYR A 68 -19.40 32.51 -9.40
CA TYR A 68 -18.60 32.44 -8.17
C TYR A 68 -17.89 33.77 -7.88
N SER A 69 -17.49 34.46 -8.95
CA SER A 69 -16.89 35.79 -8.96
C SER A 69 -17.78 36.91 -8.39
N SER A 70 -19.11 36.79 -8.40
CA SER A 70 -20.02 37.85 -7.91
C SER A 70 -20.50 37.66 -6.47
N TRP A 71 -20.14 36.55 -5.82
CA TRP A 71 -20.57 36.23 -4.46
C TRP A 71 -19.67 36.80 -3.37
N ASP A 72 -20.28 37.10 -2.22
CA ASP A 72 -19.57 37.51 -1.00
C ASP A 72 -18.74 36.35 -0.41
N VAL A 73 -17.65 36.68 0.29
CA VAL A 73 -16.65 35.73 0.81
C VAL A 73 -17.28 34.66 1.71
N LYS A 74 -18.33 35.02 2.48
CA LYS A 74 -19.08 34.08 3.33
C LYS A 74 -19.85 33.04 2.52
N LYS A 75 -20.48 33.45 1.41
CA LYS A 75 -21.22 32.55 0.52
C LYS A 75 -20.29 31.62 -0.25
N ARG A 76 -19.11 32.12 -0.67
CA ARG A 76 -18.06 31.30 -1.31
C ARG A 76 -17.57 30.17 -0.41
N LYS A 77 -17.37 30.46 0.89
CA LYS A 77 -16.98 29.46 1.90
C LYS A 77 -17.99 28.32 2.02
N GLN A 78 -19.27 28.66 2.17
CA GLN A 78 -20.35 27.69 2.30
C GLN A 78 -20.48 26.83 1.04
N TRP A 79 -20.38 27.46 -0.14
CA TRP A 79 -20.49 26.75 -1.40
C TRP A 79 -19.32 25.78 -1.64
N ILE A 80 -18.07 26.18 -1.35
CA ILE A 80 -16.93 25.26 -1.44
C ILE A 80 -17.06 24.10 -0.45
N ALA A 81 -17.55 24.36 0.77
CA ALA A 81 -17.78 23.31 1.75
C ALA A 81 -18.81 22.28 1.26
N THR A 82 -19.91 22.73 0.64
CA THR A 82 -20.91 21.81 0.05
C THR A 82 -20.34 20.97 -1.08
N ILE A 83 -19.43 21.53 -1.89
CA ILE A 83 -18.80 20.79 -2.99
C ILE A 83 -17.78 19.79 -2.49
N LEU A 84 -16.95 20.16 -1.51
CA LEU A 84 -16.01 19.21 -0.90
C LEU A 84 -16.74 18.05 -0.23
N GLN A 85 -17.84 18.33 0.47
CA GLN A 85 -18.69 17.29 1.05
C GLN A 85 -19.28 16.35 -0.02
N TRP A 86 -19.70 16.89 -1.16
CA TRP A 86 -20.16 16.08 -2.29
C TRP A 86 -19.05 15.23 -2.90
N ILE A 87 -17.83 15.77 -3.06
CA ILE A 87 -16.68 14.99 -3.56
C ILE A 87 -16.38 13.81 -2.63
N ASP A 88 -16.40 14.05 -1.31
CA ASP A 88 -16.20 12.99 -0.32
C ASP A 88 -17.32 11.94 -0.37
N GLU A 89 -18.57 12.34 -0.66
CA GLU A 89 -19.70 11.43 -0.88
C GLU A 89 -19.54 10.60 -2.18
N VAL A 90 -18.98 11.19 -3.24
CA VAL A 90 -18.66 10.49 -4.49
C VAL A 90 -17.51 9.49 -4.31
N GLU A 91 -16.48 9.85 -3.55
CA GLU A 91 -15.39 8.93 -3.19
C GLU A 91 -15.93 7.76 -2.34
N GLN A 92 -16.82 8.05 -1.40
CA GLN A 92 -17.46 7.03 -0.56
C GLN A 92 -18.40 6.13 -1.37
N THR A 93 -19.17 6.64 -2.33
CA THR A 93 -20.05 5.82 -3.20
C THR A 93 -19.25 5.00 -4.22
N LYS A 94 -18.11 5.49 -4.74
CA LYS A 94 -17.15 4.66 -5.50
C LYS A 94 -16.52 3.57 -4.62
N GLY A 95 -16.28 3.86 -3.34
CA GLY A 95 -15.90 2.88 -2.33
C GLY A 95 -17.00 1.85 -2.02
N ARG A 96 -18.27 2.29 -1.98
CA ARG A 96 -19.46 1.49 -1.65
C ARG A 96 -19.98 0.66 -2.83
N LYS A 97 -19.85 1.13 -4.08
CA LYS A 97 -20.22 0.38 -5.29
C LYS A 97 -19.15 -0.62 -5.75
N LYS A 98 -17.87 -0.42 -5.42
CA LYS A 98 -16.89 -1.54 -5.45
C LYS A 98 -17.26 -2.67 -4.50
N SER A 99 -18.05 -2.40 -3.45
CA SER A 99 -18.60 -3.44 -2.57
C SER A 99 -20.00 -3.95 -2.93
N SER A 100 -20.75 -3.31 -3.84
CA SER A 100 -22.13 -3.71 -4.17
C SER A 100 -22.38 -4.18 -5.61
N THR A 101 -21.45 -4.00 -6.56
CA THR A 101 -21.61 -4.44 -7.96
C THR A 101 -20.84 -5.74 -8.28
N LEU A 102 -20.94 -6.75 -7.43
CA LEU A 102 -20.58 -8.15 -7.74
C LEU A 102 -21.75 -9.11 -7.49
N ALA A 103 -22.94 -8.59 -7.20
CA ALA A 103 -24.17 -9.36 -7.10
C ALA A 103 -24.99 -9.12 -8.38
N SER A 104 -25.15 -10.20 -9.15
CA SER A 104 -25.94 -10.35 -10.37
C SER A 104 -25.14 -10.27 -11.67
N ASP A 105 -25.11 -11.40 -12.38
CA ASP A 105 -24.58 -11.63 -13.73
C ASP A 105 -23.06 -11.67 -13.95
N ARG A 106 -22.46 -12.79 -13.53
CA ARG A 106 -21.78 -13.70 -14.47
C ARG A 106 -21.53 -15.06 -13.83
N LEU A 107 -22.37 -16.02 -14.23
CA LEU A 107 -21.97 -17.42 -14.28
C LEU A 107 -20.77 -17.53 -15.24
N THR A 108 -19.85 -18.44 -14.89
CA THR A 108 -18.66 -18.86 -15.64
C THR A 108 -17.49 -17.87 -15.68
N VAL A 109 -16.62 -17.93 -14.67
CA VAL A 109 -15.24 -18.48 -14.72
C VAL A 109 -14.76 -18.62 -13.26
N VAL A 110 -14.35 -19.83 -12.90
CA VAL A 110 -13.97 -20.24 -11.54
C VAL A 110 -12.67 -19.55 -11.11
N ALA A 111 -12.74 -18.32 -10.62
CA ALA A 111 -11.68 -17.69 -9.85
C ALA A 111 -12.16 -17.64 -8.40
N LYS A 112 -11.71 -18.62 -7.60
CA LYS A 112 -12.03 -18.80 -6.18
C LYS A 112 -11.47 -17.61 -5.38
N THR A 113 -12.17 -16.48 -5.39
CA THR A 113 -11.85 -15.31 -4.59
C THR A 113 -12.10 -15.68 -3.13
N ARG A 114 -11.00 -15.89 -2.39
CA ARG A 114 -11.02 -16.24 -0.98
C ARG A 114 -11.53 -15.03 -0.19
N GLN A 115 -12.84 -14.94 0.00
CA GLN A 115 -13.45 -13.99 0.92
C GLN A 115 -12.83 -14.19 2.30
N MET A 116 -12.00 -13.23 2.75
CA MET A 116 -11.49 -13.25 4.11
C MET A 116 -12.62 -12.82 5.04
N LYS A 117 -13.23 -13.79 5.74
CA LYS A 117 -14.07 -13.51 6.90
C LYS A 117 -13.29 -12.59 7.84
N ARG A 118 -13.79 -11.38 8.09
CA ARG A 118 -13.30 -10.57 9.22
C ARG A 118 -13.81 -11.24 10.48
N VAL A 119 -12.93 -12.00 11.13
CA VAL A 119 -13.22 -12.60 12.43
C VAL A 119 -12.89 -11.55 13.48
N SER A 120 -13.87 -11.14 14.27
CA SER A 120 -13.64 -10.35 15.48
C SER A 120 -13.12 -11.29 16.56
N TYR A 121 -11.84 -11.18 16.90
CA TYR A 121 -11.25 -11.95 17.98
C TYR A 121 -11.30 -11.14 19.28
N GLY A 122 -11.73 -11.77 20.38
CA GLY A 122 -11.54 -11.21 21.72
C GLY A 122 -10.07 -11.31 22.13
N LEU A 123 -9.57 -10.38 22.96
CA LEU A 123 -8.18 -10.38 23.41
C LEU A 123 -7.83 -11.63 24.24
N ASP A 124 -8.81 -12.17 24.96
CA ASP A 124 -8.68 -13.39 25.76
C ASP A 124 -8.83 -14.68 24.93
N SER A 125 -9.13 -14.55 23.63
CA SER A 125 -9.28 -15.72 22.78
C SER A 125 -7.95 -16.44 22.59
N SER A 126 -8.02 -17.77 22.39
CA SER A 126 -6.83 -18.58 22.18
C SER A 126 -6.09 -18.18 20.91
N ILE A 127 -4.76 -18.22 20.98
CA ILE A 127 -3.84 -17.90 19.89
C ILE A 127 -4.11 -18.69 18.59
N THR A 128 -4.71 -19.88 18.68
CA THR A 128 -5.10 -20.74 17.54
C THR A 128 -6.14 -20.08 16.64
N SER A 129 -6.90 -19.11 17.17
CA SER A 129 -7.91 -18.38 16.41
C SER A 129 -7.28 -17.49 15.33
N VAL A 130 -6.03 -17.06 15.55
CA VAL A 130 -5.30 -16.20 14.63
C VAL A 130 -4.89 -16.98 13.39
N ARG A 131 -5.26 -16.42 12.22
CA ARG A 131 -4.93 -17.01 10.93
C ARG A 131 -3.41 -17.10 10.75
N GLY A 132 -2.91 -18.32 10.51
CA GLY A 132 -1.49 -18.61 10.30
C GLY A 132 -0.82 -19.33 11.46
N ILE A 133 -1.48 -19.39 12.62
CA ILE A 133 -1.00 -20.16 13.77
C ILE A 133 -1.61 -21.56 13.70
N THR A 134 -0.74 -22.55 13.48
CA THR A 134 -1.13 -23.97 13.53
C THR A 134 -1.06 -24.48 14.97
N THR A 135 -1.69 -25.62 15.24
CA THR A 135 -1.63 -26.27 16.56
C THR A 135 -0.19 -26.53 17.02
N ASN A 136 0.72 -26.90 16.12
CA ASN A 136 2.14 -27.09 16.43
C ASN A 136 2.83 -25.76 16.78
N THR A 137 2.53 -24.68 16.06
CA THR A 137 3.05 -23.36 16.42
C THR A 137 2.48 -22.89 17.76
N ALA A 138 1.20 -23.15 18.03
CA ALA A 138 0.52 -22.83 19.28
C ALA A 138 1.12 -23.58 20.48
N THR A 139 1.49 -24.86 20.34
CA THR A 139 2.16 -25.60 21.42
C THR A 139 3.56 -25.05 21.72
N ARG A 140 4.28 -24.54 20.71
CA ARG A 140 5.56 -23.84 20.91
C ARG A 140 5.37 -22.51 21.65
N PHE A 141 4.36 -21.73 21.26
CA PHE A 141 4.01 -20.50 21.98
C PHE A 141 3.58 -20.78 23.43
N ALA A 142 2.83 -21.85 23.67
CA ALA A 142 2.43 -22.26 25.02
C ALA A 142 3.64 -22.60 25.91
N LYS A 143 4.73 -23.16 25.35
CA LYS A 143 5.99 -23.38 26.07
C LYS A 143 6.71 -22.06 26.42
N LEU A 144 6.49 -21.01 25.64
CA LEU A 144 7.01 -19.65 25.88
C LEU A 144 6.07 -18.82 26.77
N GLY A 145 4.99 -19.40 27.29
CA GLY A 145 4.02 -18.71 28.15
C GLY A 145 2.93 -17.94 27.40
N VAL A 146 2.88 -17.99 26.07
CA VAL A 146 1.92 -17.25 25.25
C VAL A 146 0.73 -18.14 24.91
N ARG A 147 -0.46 -17.85 25.46
CA ARG A 147 -1.69 -18.65 25.24
C ARG A 147 -2.83 -17.87 24.61
N THR A 148 -2.91 -16.58 24.92
CA THR A 148 -3.97 -15.68 24.45
C THR A 148 -3.46 -14.73 23.37
N ILE A 149 -4.38 -14.05 22.69
CA ILE A 149 -4.04 -12.96 21.77
C ILE A 149 -3.41 -11.79 22.54
N TYR A 150 -3.87 -11.52 23.76
CA TYR A 150 -3.26 -10.53 24.63
C TYR A 150 -1.76 -10.82 24.84
N ASP A 151 -1.41 -12.03 25.27
CA ASP A 151 0.00 -12.41 25.50
C ASP A 151 0.86 -12.24 24.23
N LEU A 152 0.28 -12.56 23.06
CA LEU A 152 0.99 -12.43 21.79
C LEU A 152 1.27 -10.97 21.42
N LEU A 153 0.35 -10.05 21.73
CA LEU A 153 0.53 -8.62 21.48
C LEU A 153 1.65 -8.03 22.35
N TYR A 154 1.83 -8.56 23.56
CA TYR A 154 2.91 -8.16 24.47
C TYR A 154 4.17 -9.02 24.33
N PHE A 155 4.19 -9.99 23.41
CA PHE A 155 5.38 -10.78 23.10
C PHE A 155 6.32 -9.99 22.18
N LEU A 156 7.08 -9.08 22.79
CA LEU A 156 8.02 -8.21 22.09
C LEU A 156 9.25 -8.97 21.60
N PRO A 157 9.84 -8.57 20.47
CA PRO A 157 11.07 -9.18 19.96
C PRO A 157 12.24 -8.93 20.92
N HIS A 158 13.01 -9.98 21.20
CA HIS A 158 14.19 -9.88 22.09
C HIS A 158 15.34 -9.07 21.46
N ARG A 159 15.53 -9.16 20.14
CA ARG A 159 16.58 -8.45 19.40
C ARG A 159 16.00 -7.85 18.14
N TYR A 160 16.27 -6.57 17.91
CA TYR A 160 16.03 -5.91 16.62
C TYR A 160 17.34 -5.90 15.84
N ILE A 161 17.34 -6.46 14.64
CA ILE A 161 18.47 -6.41 13.72
C ILE A 161 18.13 -5.38 12.66
N ASP A 162 18.91 -4.29 12.59
CA ASP A 162 18.73 -3.23 11.60
C ASP A 162 19.52 -3.56 10.33
N TYR A 163 18.80 -3.91 9.27
CA TYR A 163 19.36 -4.21 7.94
C TYR A 163 19.48 -2.96 7.04
N SER A 164 19.21 -1.75 7.57
CA SER A 164 19.25 -0.50 6.79
C SER A 164 20.68 -0.10 6.43
N GLN A 165 21.65 -0.44 7.29
CA GLN A 165 23.06 -0.16 7.07
C GLN A 165 23.69 -1.23 6.19
N ARG A 166 23.59 -1.02 4.88
CA ARG A 166 24.25 -1.83 3.87
C ARG A 166 25.66 -1.31 3.61
N LYS A 167 26.64 -2.22 3.59
CA LYS A 167 28.02 -1.94 3.18
C LYS A 167 28.34 -2.65 1.86
N PRO A 168 29.23 -2.08 1.04
CA PRO A 168 29.78 -2.81 -0.10
C PRO A 168 30.68 -3.95 0.38
N VAL A 169 30.86 -4.95 -0.48
CA VAL A 169 31.69 -6.14 -0.23
C VAL A 169 33.13 -5.77 0.15
N ALA A 170 33.70 -4.74 -0.48
CA ALA A 170 35.07 -4.31 -0.22
C ALA A 170 35.29 -3.63 1.15
N GLU A 171 34.23 -3.14 1.80
CA GLU A 171 34.32 -2.45 3.11
C GLU A 171 33.89 -3.33 4.27
N LEU A 172 33.77 -4.64 4.04
CA LEU A 172 33.43 -5.57 5.09
C LEU A 172 34.57 -5.73 6.09
N GLU A 173 34.21 -5.77 7.36
CA GLU A 173 35.15 -5.93 8.47
C GLU A 173 34.95 -7.29 9.12
N GLU A 174 36.05 -8.00 9.34
CA GLU A 174 36.02 -9.31 9.99
C GLU A 174 35.49 -9.21 11.43
N GLY A 175 34.69 -10.20 11.82
CA GLY A 175 34.13 -10.29 13.18
C GLY A 175 32.93 -9.38 13.46
N LYS A 176 32.46 -8.58 12.50
CA LYS A 176 31.25 -7.76 12.64
C LYS A 176 30.09 -8.33 11.83
N GLU A 177 28.89 -8.30 12.42
CA GLU A 177 27.65 -8.59 11.68
C GLU A 177 27.31 -7.37 10.81
N GLN A 178 27.37 -7.54 9.48
CA GLN A 178 27.14 -6.47 8.50
C GLN A 178 26.23 -6.98 7.38
N THR A 179 25.46 -6.06 6.79
CA THR A 179 24.51 -6.37 5.72
C THR A 179 25.08 -5.96 4.37
N ILE A 180 24.96 -6.81 3.36
CA ILE A 180 25.39 -6.53 1.98
C ILE A 180 24.26 -6.84 1.00
N ILE A 181 24.27 -6.18 -0.16
CA ILE A 181 23.39 -6.54 -1.27
C ILE A 181 24.30 -7.08 -2.38
N ALA A 182 24.11 -8.34 -2.77
CA ALA A 182 24.97 -8.97 -3.75
C ALA A 182 24.17 -9.85 -4.73
N THR A 183 24.76 -10.10 -5.89
CA THR A 183 24.19 -10.99 -6.91
C THR A 183 24.86 -12.35 -6.81
N ILE A 184 24.07 -13.42 -6.84
CA ILE A 184 24.56 -14.79 -6.78
C ILE A 184 25.12 -15.21 -8.13
N TRP A 185 26.41 -15.52 -8.19
CA TRP A 185 27.07 -16.05 -9.40
C TRP A 185 26.93 -17.57 -9.47
N GLN A 186 27.13 -18.24 -8.35
CA GLN A 186 27.06 -19.69 -8.27
C GLN A 186 26.55 -20.11 -6.90
N SER A 187 25.71 -21.14 -6.86
CA SER A 187 25.29 -21.82 -5.64
C SER A 187 25.50 -23.32 -5.83
N LYS A 188 26.03 -23.99 -4.81
CA LYS A 188 26.24 -25.45 -4.83
C LYS A 188 26.08 -26.02 -3.43
N VAL A 189 25.64 -27.27 -3.38
CA VAL A 189 25.70 -28.06 -2.15
C VAL A 189 27.13 -28.58 -2.00
N VAL A 190 27.69 -28.38 -0.82
CA VAL A 190 29.04 -28.82 -0.48
C VAL A 190 29.00 -29.59 0.83
N THR A 191 29.85 -30.61 0.94
CA THR A 191 30.02 -31.33 2.20
C THR A 191 31.16 -30.69 2.98
N LEU A 192 30.84 -30.01 4.09
CA LEU A 192 31.82 -29.42 5.00
C LEU A 192 32.06 -30.39 6.17
N GLY A 193 33.16 -31.13 6.10
CA GLY A 193 33.46 -32.19 7.06
C GLY A 193 32.44 -33.33 6.95
N ASN A 194 31.71 -33.61 8.03
CA ASN A 194 30.68 -34.66 8.07
C ASN A 194 29.24 -34.14 7.86
N ARG A 195 29.07 -32.84 7.54
CA ARG A 195 27.75 -32.22 7.38
C ARG A 195 27.62 -31.56 6.01
N GLN A 196 26.43 -31.64 5.43
CA GLN A 196 26.13 -30.95 4.18
C GLN A 196 25.81 -29.48 4.45
N GLY A 197 26.26 -28.60 3.57
CA GLY A 197 26.03 -27.17 3.60
C GLY A 197 25.80 -26.62 2.20
N THR A 198 25.44 -25.36 2.12
CA THR A 198 25.36 -24.61 0.86
C THR A 198 26.51 -23.63 0.80
N GLU A 199 27.20 -23.60 -0.31
CA GLU A 199 28.18 -22.57 -0.63
C GLU A 199 27.69 -21.77 -1.83
N ALA A 200 27.71 -20.45 -1.70
CA ALA A 200 27.45 -19.56 -2.81
C ALA A 200 28.58 -18.54 -2.99
N ILE A 201 28.89 -18.25 -4.25
CA ILE A 201 29.74 -17.13 -4.63
C ILE A 201 28.79 -15.99 -4.99
N VAL A 202 28.91 -14.88 -4.27
CA VAL A 202 28.13 -13.68 -4.49
C VAL A 202 29.07 -12.53 -4.82
N GLY A 203 28.60 -11.59 -5.63
CA GLY A 203 29.40 -10.43 -5.99
C GLY A 203 28.54 -9.19 -6.15
N ASP A 204 29.15 -8.06 -5.83
CA ASP A 204 28.62 -6.73 -6.08
C ASP A 204 29.62 -5.96 -6.97
N GLU A 205 29.34 -4.70 -7.26
CA GLU A 205 30.20 -3.82 -8.07
C GLU A 205 31.63 -3.69 -7.51
N THR A 206 31.81 -3.95 -6.21
CA THR A 206 33.08 -3.77 -5.49
C THR A 206 33.92 -5.05 -5.36
N GLY A 207 33.34 -6.23 -5.56
CA GLY A 207 34.06 -7.48 -5.42
C GLY A 207 33.18 -8.70 -5.17
N ASN A 208 33.83 -9.86 -5.03
CA ASN A 208 33.18 -11.15 -4.85
C ASN A 208 33.54 -11.76 -3.48
N ILE A 209 32.56 -12.38 -2.84
CA ILE A 209 32.70 -13.08 -1.57
C ILE A 209 32.07 -14.47 -1.65
N ARG A 210 32.67 -15.41 -0.93
CA ARG A 210 32.13 -16.75 -0.70
C ARG A 210 31.33 -16.77 0.60
N ILE A 211 30.06 -17.16 0.51
CA ILE A 211 29.17 -17.35 1.65
C ILE A 211 28.90 -18.83 1.84
N VAL A 212 28.94 -19.28 3.10
CA VAL A 212 28.70 -20.67 3.47
C VAL A 212 27.58 -20.74 4.51
N TRP A 213 26.54 -21.52 4.20
CA TRP A 213 25.48 -21.88 5.12
C TRP A 213 25.67 -23.32 5.60
N PHE A 214 25.91 -23.47 6.89
CA PHE A 214 26.08 -24.78 7.52
C PHE A 214 24.74 -25.48 7.72
N ASN A 215 24.68 -26.79 7.45
CA ASN A 215 23.51 -27.64 7.68
C ASN A 215 22.21 -27.18 6.94
N GLN A 216 22.36 -26.43 5.85
CA GLN A 216 21.24 -25.89 5.08
C GLN A 216 21.38 -26.24 3.58
N PRO A 217 21.33 -27.52 3.19
CA PRO A 217 21.52 -27.93 1.79
C PRO A 217 20.37 -27.49 0.87
N TYR A 218 19.17 -27.25 1.42
CA TYR A 218 18.00 -26.81 0.64
C TYR A 218 18.18 -25.41 0.02
N LEU A 219 19.06 -24.58 0.59
CA LEU A 219 19.29 -23.22 0.11
C LEU A 219 19.92 -23.20 -1.29
N ALA A 220 20.80 -24.16 -1.60
CA ALA A 220 21.39 -24.28 -2.93
C ALA A 220 20.32 -24.40 -4.04
N LYS A 221 19.20 -25.06 -3.75
CA LYS A 221 18.08 -25.20 -4.70
C LYS A 221 17.27 -23.91 -4.86
N ASN A 222 17.23 -23.07 -3.82
CA ASN A 222 16.47 -21.82 -3.82
C ASN A 222 17.27 -20.66 -4.44
N PHE A 223 18.60 -20.69 -4.32
CA PHE A 223 19.50 -19.69 -4.87
C PHE A 223 19.71 -19.89 -6.37
N ARG A 224 18.95 -19.14 -7.18
CA ARG A 224 19.12 -19.09 -8.63
C ARG A 224 20.33 -18.23 -8.99
N THR A 225 21.09 -18.65 -10.00
CA THR A 225 22.13 -17.83 -10.61
C THR A 225 21.55 -16.50 -11.10
N ASN A 226 22.31 -15.41 -10.92
CA ASN A 226 21.94 -14.02 -11.20
C ASN A 226 20.79 -13.46 -10.34
N ALA A 227 20.37 -14.15 -9.28
CA ALA A 227 19.42 -13.58 -8.32
C ALA A 227 20.13 -12.55 -7.42
N ARG A 228 19.48 -11.42 -7.18
CA ARG A 228 19.94 -10.41 -6.22
C ARG A 228 19.42 -10.76 -4.82
N ILE A 229 20.32 -10.81 -3.85
CA ILE A 229 20.02 -11.09 -2.45
C ILE A 229 20.52 -9.97 -1.54
N ALA A 230 19.87 -9.81 -0.40
CA ALA A 230 20.18 -8.86 0.67
C ALA A 230 20.03 -9.56 2.02
#